data_AF-A0A922HX50-F1
#
_entry.id   AF-A0A922HX50-F1
#
_cell.length_a   1.000
_cell.length_b   1.000
_cell.length_c   1.000
_cell.angle_alpha   90.00
_cell.angle_beta   90.00
_cell.angle_gamma   90.00
#
_symmetry.space_group_name_H-M   'P 1'
#
loop_
_entity.id
_entity.type
_entity.pdbx_description
1 polymer ?
#
loop_
_entity_poly.entity_id
_entity_poly.type
_entity_poly.pdbx_seq_one_letter_code
_entity_poly.pdbx_strand_id
1 'polypeptide(L)'
;MPGTISRASRLPMINWILKQSFHMDTICNKYITNTELIHRSVMYGRSAYPKRPNDPRVPSNPKFGTTHLNLKQQPELVSDPDLDSDIGIADQKRGTISKAMKVYLERARQHSEFIREQEVEFESGRRHLANMMGLQIDSLNQQDIDDALKYLMPSGLFDPRARPRMKPPKEIYPAIKQAQFSADGRPYHSLFYTSRANFYQTCFDLEEQMNRLKDYEDDQLRSGINNPPSDSKLDLKSSEWMSSSEMKAMFLEKLEVSKYEAFIVALERLASHPYSKLCQDFIMKFRKEIKSAIEIMEIPPLMFDQDGRPYMNAIGRRKLCVANVTVRGNGTGKVDINGQDILYFDFIQDREQVMTPLKFCGLMGKVDIECRTTHLEYTREYSEDSPPFPHHVRELGTSSQSGAIRYALSIALRSFVDHDTVEKMRLVGLLSNDRRVKLRKIWGQEGARRKYTWKKR
;
A
#
# COMPACT_ATOMS: atom_id res chain seq x y z
N MET A 1 -39.78 1.08 -13.16
CA MET A 1 -39.30 1.62 -14.44
C MET A 1 -38.46 2.86 -14.16
N PRO A 2 -37.13 2.79 -14.04
CA PRO A 2 -36.34 4.02 -13.93
C PRO A 2 -36.26 4.67 -15.32
N GLY A 3 -36.58 5.95 -15.38
CA GLY A 3 -36.73 6.74 -16.60
C GLY A 3 -35.50 6.70 -17.49
N THR A 4 -35.76 6.65 -18.80
CA THR A 4 -34.77 6.79 -19.86
C THR A 4 -34.06 8.13 -19.75
N ILE A 5 -32.86 8.14 -19.18
CA ILE A 5 -31.98 9.31 -19.11
C ILE A 5 -31.55 9.70 -20.53
N SER A 6 -31.99 10.89 -20.95
CA SER A 6 -31.70 11.53 -22.24
C SER A 6 -30.21 11.49 -22.58
N ARG A 7 -29.89 11.19 -23.85
CA ARG A 7 -28.51 11.24 -24.40
C ARG A 7 -27.79 12.58 -24.15
N ALA A 8 -28.55 13.66 -23.97
CA ALA A 8 -28.02 15.01 -23.78
C ALA A 8 -27.34 15.24 -22.42
N SER A 9 -27.76 14.56 -21.34
CA SER A 9 -27.17 14.74 -20.00
C SER A 9 -25.82 14.03 -19.83
N ARG A 10 -25.46 13.10 -20.74
CA ARG A 10 -24.18 12.38 -20.72
C ARG A 10 -23.02 13.17 -21.34
N LEU A 11 -23.33 14.12 -22.23
CA LEU A 11 -22.35 14.87 -23.00
C LEU A 11 -21.36 15.71 -22.16
N PRO A 12 -21.77 16.44 -21.10
CA PRO A 12 -20.82 17.24 -20.33
C PRO A 12 -19.82 16.39 -19.52
N MET A 13 -20.24 15.26 -18.95
CA MET A 13 -19.33 14.35 -18.23
C MET A 13 -18.40 13.59 -19.20
N ILE A 14 -18.93 13.10 -20.33
CA ILE A 14 -18.10 12.44 -21.35
C ILE A 14 -17.08 13.43 -21.92
N ASN A 15 -17.47 14.68 -22.18
CA ASN A 15 -16.56 15.73 -22.60
C ASN A 15 -15.51 16.04 -21.53
N TRP A 16 -15.87 16.06 -20.24
CA TRP A 16 -14.91 16.24 -19.15
C TRP A 16 -13.87 15.11 -19.12
N ILE A 17 -14.28 13.83 -19.21
CA ILE A 17 -13.37 12.66 -19.18
C ILE A 17 -12.49 12.57 -20.45
N LEU A 18 -13.05 12.87 -21.63
CA LEU A 18 -12.29 12.91 -22.87
C LEU A 18 -11.26 14.06 -22.85
N LYS A 19 -11.61 15.22 -22.30
CA LYS A 19 -10.70 16.36 -22.15
C LYS A 19 -9.52 16.05 -21.23
N GLN A 20 -9.75 15.30 -20.15
CA GLN A 20 -8.69 14.79 -19.26
C GLN A 20 -7.71 13.84 -19.97
N SER A 21 -8.23 12.94 -20.82
CA SER A 21 -7.39 11.94 -21.51
C SER A 21 -6.49 12.55 -22.59
N PHE A 22 -6.97 13.56 -23.34
CA PHE A 22 -6.17 14.23 -24.37
C PHE A 22 -5.19 15.28 -23.82
N HIS A 23 -5.40 15.80 -22.61
CA HIS A 23 -4.48 16.77 -22.00
C HIS A 23 -3.21 16.10 -21.44
N MET A 24 -3.28 14.82 -21.06
CA MET A 24 -2.14 14.05 -20.54
C MET A 24 -0.99 13.89 -21.55
N ASP A 25 -1.30 13.64 -22.83
CA ASP A 25 -0.27 13.38 -23.87
C ASP A 25 0.46 14.63 -24.37
N THR A 26 -0.20 15.80 -24.32
CA THR A 26 0.40 17.07 -24.77
C THR A 26 1.21 17.76 -23.66
N ILE A 27 0.86 17.51 -22.40
CA ILE A 27 1.57 18.02 -21.22
C ILE A 27 2.80 17.15 -20.98
N CYS A 28 2.69 15.82 -20.89
CA CYS A 28 3.81 14.95 -20.50
C CYS A 28 5.04 15.07 -21.42
N ASN A 29 4.85 15.35 -22.72
CA ASN A 29 5.96 15.55 -23.67
C ASN A 29 6.64 16.93 -23.58
N LYS A 30 6.12 17.90 -22.82
CA LYS A 30 6.73 19.22 -22.59
C LYS A 30 7.45 19.37 -21.24
N TYR A 31 7.23 18.48 -20.27
CA TYR A 31 7.73 18.64 -18.89
C TYR A 31 9.03 17.89 -18.56
N ILE A 32 9.71 17.34 -19.56
CA ILE A 32 11.02 16.69 -19.37
C ILE A 32 12.13 17.65 -19.87
N THR A 33 13.03 18.05 -18.94
CA THR A 33 14.40 18.61 -19.13
C THR A 33 14.74 20.10 -18.96
N ASN A 34 13.97 20.96 -18.28
CA ASN A 34 14.41 22.37 -18.10
C ASN A 34 14.83 22.83 -16.69
N THR A 35 14.68 22.02 -15.64
CA THR A 35 15.17 22.39 -14.30
C THR A 35 16.71 22.34 -14.18
N GLU A 36 17.38 21.54 -15.01
CA GLU A 36 18.85 21.45 -15.03
C GLU A 36 19.53 22.58 -15.83
N LEU A 37 18.83 23.21 -16.78
CA LEU A 37 19.40 24.27 -17.63
C LEU A 37 19.56 25.61 -16.88
N ILE A 38 18.65 25.91 -15.97
CA ILE A 38 18.73 27.11 -15.13
C ILE A 38 19.85 26.96 -14.08
N HIS A 39 20.09 25.74 -13.61
CA HIS A 39 21.17 25.48 -12.64
C HIS A 39 22.56 25.50 -13.29
N ARG A 40 22.68 25.15 -14.59
CA ARG A 40 23.94 25.25 -15.34
C ARG A 40 24.29 26.69 -15.76
N SER A 41 23.32 27.54 -16.10
CA SER A 41 23.62 28.91 -16.55
C SER A 41 24.11 29.82 -15.42
N VAL A 42 23.75 29.53 -14.17
CA VAL A 42 24.21 30.28 -12.99
C VAL A 42 25.56 29.74 -12.47
N MET A 43 25.89 28.46 -12.71
CA MET A 43 27.09 27.81 -12.15
C MET A 43 28.38 27.94 -12.99
N TYR A 44 28.29 28.25 -14.29
CA TYR A 44 29.48 28.33 -15.16
C TYR A 44 29.95 29.75 -15.50
N GLY A 45 29.69 30.71 -14.61
CA GLY A 45 30.51 31.93 -14.53
C GLY A 45 31.85 31.59 -13.88
N ARG A 46 32.85 31.19 -14.67
CA ARG A 46 34.21 30.89 -14.20
C ARG A 46 34.78 32.06 -13.37
N SER A 47 35.14 31.78 -12.12
CA SER A 47 36.33 32.37 -11.49
C SER A 47 37.14 31.23 -10.91
N ALA A 48 38.15 30.81 -11.66
CA ALA A 48 39.17 29.87 -11.23
C ALA A 48 40.26 30.66 -10.51
N TYR A 49 40.18 30.78 -9.18
CA TYR A 49 41.32 31.16 -8.36
C TYR A 49 41.32 30.34 -7.06
N PRO A 50 42.43 29.67 -6.70
CA PRO A 50 42.56 29.09 -5.37
C PRO A 50 42.66 30.23 -4.34
N LYS A 51 41.87 30.15 -3.27
CA LYS A 51 41.86 31.11 -2.16
C LYS A 51 43.25 31.21 -1.52
N ARG A 52 43.80 32.42 -1.42
CA ARG A 52 44.96 32.71 -0.57
C ARG A 52 44.49 32.92 0.88
N PRO A 53 45.26 32.47 1.88
CA PRO A 53 45.01 32.85 3.27
C PRO A 53 45.22 34.36 3.43
N ASN A 54 44.26 35.05 4.07
CA ASN A 54 44.21 36.49 4.41
C ASN A 54 43.81 37.45 3.28
N ASP A 55 42.54 37.45 2.88
CA ASP A 55 41.93 38.49 2.03
C ASP A 55 41.20 39.54 2.91
N PRO A 56 41.54 40.85 2.86
CA PRO A 56 41.00 41.88 3.77
C PRO A 56 39.55 42.33 3.51
N ARG A 57 38.81 41.67 2.60
CA ARG A 57 37.49 42.13 2.13
C ARG A 57 36.27 41.53 2.84
N VAL A 58 36.45 40.90 4.00
CA VAL A 58 35.32 40.42 4.83
C VAL A 58 35.35 41.14 6.18
N PRO A 59 34.40 42.04 6.47
CA PRO A 59 34.27 42.59 7.82
C PRO A 59 33.75 41.49 8.75
N SER A 60 34.53 41.13 9.77
CA SER A 60 34.06 40.33 10.89
C SER A 60 33.06 41.16 11.69
N ASN A 61 31.76 40.83 11.63
CA ASN A 61 30.75 41.49 12.46
C ASN A 61 30.49 40.64 13.72
N PRO A 62 30.85 41.09 14.93
CA PRO A 62 30.73 40.33 16.18
C PRO A 62 29.35 40.46 16.87
N LYS A 63 28.32 40.90 16.15
CA LYS A 63 26.95 41.06 16.68
C LYS A 63 25.93 40.27 15.87
N PHE A 64 25.98 38.95 15.96
CA PHE A 64 24.78 38.13 15.78
C PHE A 64 24.31 37.71 17.18
N GLY A 65 23.39 38.50 17.71
CA GLY A 65 22.72 38.20 18.97
C GLY A 65 21.83 36.98 18.85
N THR A 66 21.75 36.22 19.93
CA THR A 66 20.75 35.22 20.25
C THR A 66 19.35 35.78 20.07
N THR A 67 18.70 35.47 18.95
CA THR A 67 17.24 35.52 18.85
C THR A 67 16.72 34.13 19.20
N HIS A 68 16.11 34.02 20.38
CA HIS A 68 15.25 32.89 20.71
C HIS A 68 14.16 32.78 19.65
N LEU A 69 14.19 31.72 18.84
CA LEU A 69 13.09 31.37 17.95
C LEU A 69 11.92 30.95 18.83
N ASN A 70 10.82 31.70 18.73
CA ASN A 70 9.54 31.32 19.31
C ASN A 70 9.12 29.97 18.72
N LEU A 71 9.25 28.89 19.50
CA LEU A 71 8.60 27.60 19.25
C LEU A 71 7.09 27.78 19.43
N LYS A 72 6.40 28.25 18.40
CA LYS A 72 4.96 28.10 18.21
C LYS A 72 4.59 28.56 16.81
N GLN A 73 4.92 27.74 15.82
CA GLN A 73 4.23 27.69 14.53
C GLN A 73 4.60 26.36 13.89
N GLN A 74 3.73 25.37 14.10
CA GLN A 74 3.62 24.27 13.15
C GLN A 74 3.31 24.89 11.79
N PRO A 75 3.80 24.36 10.67
CA PRO A 75 3.29 24.74 9.37
C PRO A 75 1.89 24.15 9.25
N GLU A 76 0.89 24.83 9.81
CA GLU A 76 -0.46 24.66 9.32
C GLU A 76 -0.46 25.07 7.85
N LEU A 77 -1.09 24.25 7.01
CA LEU A 77 -1.43 24.57 5.64
C LEU A 77 -2.45 25.72 5.66
N VAL A 78 -1.98 26.93 5.93
CA VAL A 78 -2.77 28.12 5.71
C VAL A 78 -2.77 28.36 4.21
N SER A 79 -3.88 28.01 3.57
CA SER A 79 -4.23 28.60 2.28
C SER A 79 -4.55 30.07 2.56
N ASP A 80 -3.53 30.91 2.66
CA ASP A 80 -3.72 32.36 2.73
C ASP A 80 -4.35 32.81 1.41
N PRO A 81 -5.59 33.33 1.41
CA PRO A 81 -6.23 33.89 0.23
C PRO A 81 -5.63 35.26 -0.16
N ASP A 82 -4.71 35.79 0.65
CA ASP A 82 -4.29 37.19 0.63
C ASP A 82 -3.02 37.45 -0.19
N LEU A 83 -2.61 36.51 -1.04
CA LEU A 83 -1.49 36.73 -1.97
C LEU A 83 -1.77 37.78 -3.07
N ASP A 84 -2.98 38.35 -3.10
CA ASP A 84 -3.41 39.41 -4.02
C ASP A 84 -3.69 40.78 -3.34
N SER A 85 -3.49 40.95 -2.03
CA SER A 85 -3.83 42.23 -1.34
C SER A 85 -2.67 43.18 -1.03
N ASP A 86 -1.41 42.80 -1.29
CA ASP A 86 -0.25 43.69 -1.15
C ASP A 86 0.12 44.43 -2.46
N ILE A 87 -0.89 44.89 -3.21
CA ILE A 87 -0.71 45.85 -4.31
C ILE A 87 -1.08 47.24 -3.79
N GLY A 88 -0.28 47.74 -2.87
CA GLY A 88 -0.47 49.09 -2.36
C GLY A 88 0.29 49.35 -1.09
N ILE A 89 1.63 49.41 -1.18
CA ILE A 89 2.53 50.35 -0.48
C ILE A 89 3.98 49.91 -0.74
N ALA A 90 4.83 50.88 -1.09
CA ALA A 90 6.28 50.83 -1.25
C ALA A 90 6.85 50.15 -2.51
N ASP A 91 6.78 50.91 -3.62
CA ASP A 91 7.55 50.70 -4.84
C ASP A 91 9.04 51.05 -4.58
N GLN A 92 9.75 50.18 -3.86
CA GLN A 92 11.19 50.30 -3.64
C GLN A 92 11.93 49.26 -4.48
N LYS A 93 12.56 49.74 -5.57
CA LYS A 93 13.60 49.10 -6.39
C LYS A 93 13.64 47.56 -6.30
N ARG A 94 12.64 46.90 -6.88
CA ARG A 94 12.67 45.45 -7.09
C ARG A 94 13.90 45.09 -7.92
N GLY A 95 14.78 44.26 -7.35
CA GLY A 95 15.92 43.72 -8.09
C GLY A 95 15.45 43.05 -9.37
N THR A 96 16.18 43.22 -10.46
CA THR A 96 15.84 42.60 -11.76
C THR A 96 15.97 41.09 -11.66
N ILE A 97 14.86 40.41 -11.37
CA ILE A 97 14.79 38.96 -11.33
C ILE A 97 15.19 38.37 -12.68
N SER A 98 15.96 37.28 -12.66
CA SER A 98 16.32 36.57 -13.88
C SER A 98 15.07 36.03 -14.61
N LYS A 99 15.13 35.98 -15.95
CA LYS A 99 14.02 35.46 -16.77
C LYS A 99 13.58 34.05 -16.37
N ALA A 100 14.54 33.20 -16.03
CA ALA A 100 14.33 31.83 -15.56
C ALA A 100 13.49 31.77 -14.26
N MET A 101 13.74 32.71 -13.38
CA MET A 101 13.13 32.80 -12.06
C MET A 101 11.69 33.34 -12.15
N LYS A 102 11.44 34.28 -13.07
CA LYS A 102 10.07 34.71 -13.43
C LYS A 102 9.23 33.56 -14.00
N VAL A 103 9.79 32.80 -14.95
CA VAL A 103 9.11 31.63 -15.55
C VAL A 103 8.75 30.58 -14.50
N TYR A 104 9.59 30.41 -13.48
CA TYR A 104 9.30 29.48 -12.39
C TYR A 104 8.12 29.97 -11.51
N LEU A 105 8.07 31.26 -11.16
CA LEU A 105 6.94 31.84 -10.42
C LEU A 105 5.63 31.74 -11.21
N GLU A 106 5.67 32.09 -12.49
CA GLU A 106 4.52 31.97 -13.39
C GLU A 106 4.03 30.52 -13.47
N ARG A 107 4.95 29.54 -13.59
CA ARG A 107 4.58 28.12 -13.60
C ARG A 107 3.94 27.66 -12.30
N ALA A 108 4.49 28.09 -11.15
CA ALA A 108 3.92 27.75 -9.85
C ALA A 108 2.51 28.31 -9.69
N ARG A 109 2.29 29.58 -10.09
CA ARG A 109 0.98 30.23 -10.10
C ARG A 109 -0.02 29.53 -11.01
N GLN A 110 0.38 29.24 -12.25
CA GLN A 110 -0.46 28.51 -13.21
C GLN A 110 -0.86 27.13 -12.67
N HIS A 111 0.06 26.43 -11.99
CA HIS A 111 -0.26 25.14 -11.39
C HIS A 111 -1.26 25.28 -10.24
N SER A 112 -1.10 26.27 -9.34
CA SER A 112 -2.07 26.50 -8.27
C SER A 112 -3.45 26.89 -8.80
N GLU A 113 -3.50 27.75 -9.82
CA GLU A 113 -4.73 28.15 -10.49
C GLU A 113 -5.40 26.94 -11.16
N PHE A 114 -4.62 26.12 -11.87
CA PHE A 114 -5.09 24.88 -12.48
C PHE A 114 -5.69 23.91 -11.45
N ILE A 115 -5.01 23.65 -10.33
CA ILE A 115 -5.54 22.76 -9.30
C ILE A 115 -6.86 23.30 -8.73
N ARG A 116 -6.94 24.61 -8.49
CA ARG A 116 -8.16 25.27 -8.01
C ARG A 116 -9.32 25.13 -9.01
N GLU A 117 -9.04 25.31 -10.30
CA GLU A 117 -10.05 25.10 -11.35
C GLU A 117 -10.54 23.64 -11.38
N GLN A 118 -9.63 22.67 -11.26
CA GLN A 118 -9.97 21.26 -11.22
C GLN A 118 -10.78 20.88 -9.97
N GLU A 119 -10.55 21.53 -8.83
CA GLU A 119 -11.34 21.34 -7.61
C GLU A 119 -12.79 21.80 -7.82
N VAL A 120 -12.98 22.98 -8.42
CA VAL A 120 -14.31 23.51 -8.76
C VAL A 120 -15.02 22.60 -9.76
N GLU A 121 -14.33 22.14 -10.80
CA GLU A 121 -14.88 21.19 -11.77
C GLU A 121 -15.29 19.86 -11.11
N PHE A 122 -14.46 19.35 -10.20
CA PHE A 122 -14.75 18.12 -9.45
C PHE A 122 -16.00 18.28 -8.57
N GLU A 123 -16.15 19.38 -7.84
CA GLU A 123 -17.35 19.65 -7.04
C GLU A 123 -18.61 19.80 -7.90
N SER A 124 -18.51 20.49 -9.04
CA SER A 124 -19.63 20.59 -9.99
C SER A 124 -20.00 19.21 -10.54
N GLY A 125 -19.01 18.41 -10.95
CA GLY A 125 -19.20 17.03 -11.39
C GLY A 125 -19.85 16.17 -10.31
N ARG A 126 -19.47 16.36 -9.04
CA ARG A 126 -20.01 15.62 -7.89
C ARG A 126 -21.49 15.89 -7.71
N ARG A 127 -21.91 17.15 -7.80
CA ARG A 127 -23.33 17.55 -7.72
C ARG A 127 -24.13 16.97 -8.89
N HIS A 128 -23.57 16.97 -10.11
CA HIS A 128 -24.24 16.38 -11.27
C HIS A 128 -24.39 14.87 -11.14
N LEU A 129 -23.36 14.18 -10.67
CA LEU A 129 -23.41 12.74 -10.43
C LEU A 129 -24.48 12.38 -9.39
N ALA A 130 -24.53 13.10 -8.28
CA ALA A 130 -25.56 12.94 -7.26
C ALA A 130 -26.98 13.09 -7.85
N ASN A 131 -27.20 14.12 -8.67
CA ASN A 131 -28.48 14.35 -9.34
C ASN A 131 -28.86 13.20 -10.29
N MET A 132 -27.90 12.71 -11.09
CA MET A 132 -28.16 11.58 -12.00
C MET A 132 -28.49 10.28 -11.28
N MET A 133 -27.88 10.05 -10.12
CA MET A 133 -28.12 8.85 -9.30
C MET A 133 -29.29 9.02 -8.34
N GLY A 134 -29.87 10.23 -8.22
CA GLY A 134 -30.93 10.55 -7.26
C GLY A 134 -30.47 10.53 -5.80
N LEU A 135 -29.17 10.76 -5.54
CA LEU A 135 -28.56 10.75 -4.21
C LEU A 135 -28.46 12.17 -3.63
N GLN A 136 -28.43 12.28 -2.30
CA GLN A 136 -28.15 13.54 -1.61
C GLN A 136 -26.65 13.84 -1.64
N ILE A 137 -26.29 15.12 -1.77
CA ILE A 137 -24.89 15.57 -1.95
C ILE A 137 -24.06 15.32 -0.68
N ASP A 138 -24.68 15.45 0.49
CA ASP A 138 -24.00 15.35 1.78
C ASP A 138 -23.69 13.91 2.17
N SER A 139 -24.50 12.95 1.71
CA SER A 139 -24.29 11.52 1.94
C SER A 139 -23.30 10.88 0.96
N LEU A 140 -22.88 11.61 -0.09
CA LEU A 140 -22.12 11.04 -1.19
C LEU A 140 -20.65 10.83 -0.81
N ASN A 141 -20.27 9.57 -0.58
CA ASN A 141 -18.89 9.18 -0.34
C ASN A 141 -18.15 8.87 -1.65
N GLN A 142 -16.81 8.78 -1.59
CA GLN A 142 -16.00 8.43 -2.76
C GLN A 142 -16.30 7.01 -3.30
N GLN A 143 -16.72 6.08 -2.44
CA GLN A 143 -17.13 4.73 -2.85
C GLN A 143 -18.40 4.77 -3.72
N ASP A 144 -19.38 5.60 -3.34
CA ASP A 144 -20.62 5.78 -4.11
C ASP A 144 -20.32 6.39 -5.49
N ILE A 145 -19.37 7.32 -5.55
CA ILE A 145 -18.87 7.90 -6.81
C ILE A 145 -18.25 6.81 -7.69
N ASP A 146 -17.38 5.98 -7.13
CA ASP A 146 -16.71 4.90 -7.86
C ASP A 146 -17.71 3.85 -8.37
N ASP A 147 -18.74 3.51 -7.58
CA ASP A 147 -19.78 2.56 -7.97
C ASP A 147 -20.74 3.14 -9.02
N ALA A 148 -21.12 4.41 -8.88
CA ALA A 148 -21.88 5.12 -9.90
C ALA A 148 -21.11 5.19 -11.23
N LEU A 149 -19.80 5.42 -11.20
CA LEU A 149 -18.95 5.40 -12.40
C LEU A 149 -18.85 4.02 -13.03
N LYS A 150 -18.70 2.95 -12.24
CA LYS A 150 -18.72 1.58 -12.76
C LYS A 150 -20.02 1.27 -13.49
N TYR A 151 -21.14 1.80 -12.99
CA TYR A 151 -22.45 1.63 -13.60
C TYR A 151 -22.63 2.49 -14.88
N LEU A 152 -22.30 3.78 -14.81
CA LEU A 152 -22.48 4.73 -15.91
C LEU A 152 -21.50 4.50 -17.06
N MET A 153 -20.27 4.10 -16.73
CA MET A 153 -19.16 3.89 -17.66
C MET A 153 -18.47 2.56 -17.41
N PRO A 154 -19.15 1.44 -17.72
CA PRO A 154 -18.61 0.11 -17.50
C PRO A 154 -17.37 -0.11 -18.39
N SER A 155 -16.22 -0.34 -17.76
CA SER A 155 -14.97 -0.63 -18.43
C SER A 155 -14.47 -2.02 -18.04
N GLY A 156 -14.29 -2.88 -19.05
CA GLY A 156 -13.73 -4.23 -18.89
C GLY A 156 -12.20 -4.27 -18.85
N LEU A 157 -11.51 -3.13 -18.72
CA LEU A 157 -10.05 -3.08 -18.67
C LEU A 157 -9.52 -3.77 -17.41
N PHE A 158 -8.49 -4.62 -17.58
CA PHE A 158 -7.92 -5.38 -16.47
C PHE A 158 -7.20 -4.50 -15.44
N ASP A 159 -6.47 -3.48 -15.89
CA ASP A 159 -5.79 -2.54 -15.00
C ASP A 159 -6.80 -1.53 -14.41
N PRO A 160 -7.00 -1.50 -13.08
CA PRO A 160 -7.89 -0.54 -12.43
C PRO A 160 -7.50 0.92 -12.67
N ARG A 161 -6.21 1.22 -12.92
CA ARG A 161 -5.73 2.59 -13.15
C ARG A 161 -6.13 3.18 -14.50
N ALA A 162 -6.37 2.31 -15.49
CA ALA A 162 -6.80 2.71 -16.83
C ALA A 162 -8.32 2.86 -16.96
N ARG A 163 -9.08 2.51 -15.90
CA ARG A 163 -10.53 2.65 -15.88
C ARG A 163 -10.93 4.12 -15.68
N PRO A 164 -12.12 4.54 -16.13
CA PRO A 164 -12.67 5.85 -15.81
C PRO A 164 -12.74 6.03 -14.29
N ARG A 165 -12.23 7.16 -13.79
CA ARG A 165 -12.24 7.51 -12.36
C ARG A 165 -12.44 9.00 -12.19
N MET A 166 -13.19 9.38 -11.16
CA MET A 166 -13.40 10.75 -10.74
C MET A 166 -12.98 10.84 -9.28
N LYS A 167 -11.84 11.47 -9.03
CA LYS A 167 -11.22 11.60 -7.70
C LYS A 167 -10.85 13.05 -7.43
N PRO A 168 -10.63 13.42 -6.16
CA PRO A 168 -10.10 14.73 -5.83
C PRO A 168 -8.81 15.03 -6.62
N PRO A 169 -8.62 16.26 -7.16
CA PRO A 169 -7.45 16.60 -7.97
C PRO A 169 -6.11 16.31 -7.29
N LYS A 170 -6.04 16.49 -5.96
CA LYS A 170 -4.85 16.20 -5.14
C LYS A 170 -4.40 14.72 -5.18
N GLU A 171 -5.31 13.79 -5.46
CA GLU A 171 -4.99 12.36 -5.62
C GLU A 171 -4.56 12.01 -7.05
N ILE A 172 -5.03 12.77 -8.03
CA ILE A 172 -4.80 12.51 -9.46
C ILE A 172 -3.47 13.13 -9.89
N TYR A 173 -3.28 14.40 -9.57
CA TYR A 173 -2.12 15.17 -9.97
C TYR A 173 -1.01 15.03 -8.93
N PRO A 174 0.26 14.88 -9.37
CA PRO A 174 1.38 14.83 -8.44
C PRO A 174 1.52 16.16 -7.70
N ALA A 175 1.84 16.09 -6.41
CA ALA A 175 2.19 17.28 -5.65
C ALA A 175 3.48 17.89 -6.22
N ILE A 176 3.43 19.18 -6.55
CA ILE A 176 4.57 19.97 -7.01
C ILE A 176 4.93 20.95 -5.91
N LYS A 177 6.22 21.20 -5.72
CA LYS A 177 6.69 22.23 -4.81
C LYS A 177 6.16 23.60 -5.23
N GLN A 178 5.67 24.35 -4.25
CA GLN A 178 5.35 25.76 -4.42
C GLN A 178 6.62 26.59 -4.69
N ALA A 179 6.42 27.86 -5.05
CA ALA A 179 7.51 28.78 -5.25
C ALA A 179 8.39 28.87 -3.98
N GLN A 180 9.70 28.66 -4.13
CA GLN A 180 10.64 28.64 -3.00
C GLN A 180 11.26 30.01 -2.69
N PHE A 181 10.88 31.05 -3.43
CA PHE A 181 11.43 32.40 -3.31
C PHE A 181 10.34 33.44 -3.63
N SER A 182 10.52 34.64 -3.07
CA SER A 182 9.63 35.79 -3.27
C SER A 182 9.80 36.41 -4.67
N ALA A 183 8.87 37.29 -5.06
CA ALA A 183 9.03 38.17 -6.22
C ALA A 183 10.32 39.01 -6.16
N ASP A 184 10.94 39.21 -4.99
CA ASP A 184 12.24 39.90 -4.91
C ASP A 184 13.44 38.98 -5.24
N GLY A 185 13.19 37.69 -5.48
CA GLY A 185 14.22 36.67 -5.73
C GLY A 185 14.86 36.10 -4.47
N ARG A 186 14.43 36.54 -3.27
CA ARG A 186 14.91 36.02 -1.98
C ARG A 186 14.27 34.65 -1.68
N PRO A 187 15.07 33.59 -1.43
CA PRO A 187 14.53 32.30 -1.00
C PRO A 187 13.86 32.36 0.38
N TYR A 188 12.79 31.58 0.56
CA TYR A 188 12.10 31.43 1.85
C TYR A 188 12.91 30.56 2.83
N HIS A 189 13.61 29.56 2.33
CA HIS A 189 14.37 28.61 3.13
C HIS A 189 15.88 28.92 3.11
N SER A 190 16.54 28.87 4.27
CA SER A 190 17.99 29.12 4.40
C SER A 190 18.83 28.12 3.57
N LEU A 191 18.50 26.83 3.67
CA LEU A 191 19.12 25.74 2.91
C LEU A 191 18.71 25.66 1.42
N PHE A 192 18.07 26.69 0.85
CA PHE A 192 17.64 26.68 -0.56
C PHE A 192 18.77 26.35 -1.54
N TYR A 193 19.96 26.92 -1.33
CA TYR A 193 21.11 26.75 -2.23
C TYR A 193 21.73 25.34 -2.20
N THR A 194 21.25 24.45 -1.32
CA THR A 194 21.65 23.03 -1.31
C THR A 194 20.90 22.19 -2.35
N SER A 195 19.93 22.78 -3.08
CA SER A 195 18.97 22.14 -4.01
C SER A 195 17.95 21.17 -3.39
N ARG A 196 18.23 20.67 -2.18
CA ARG A 196 17.41 19.69 -1.43
C ARG A 196 17.11 20.19 -0.03
N ALA A 197 16.48 21.37 0.03
CA ALA A 197 16.26 22.10 1.27
C ALA A 197 15.47 21.28 2.29
N ASN A 198 14.42 20.57 1.87
CA ASN A 198 13.56 19.81 2.78
C ASN A 198 14.32 18.62 3.39
N PHE A 199 15.06 17.87 2.57
CA PHE A 199 15.87 16.75 3.06
C PHE A 199 16.91 17.21 4.07
N TYR A 200 17.74 18.21 3.73
CA TYR A 200 18.78 18.65 4.66
C TYR A 200 18.23 19.36 5.89
N GLN A 201 17.06 20.00 5.81
CA GLN A 201 16.37 20.51 6.99
C GLN A 201 16.03 19.35 7.93
N THR A 202 15.47 18.25 7.43
CA THR A 202 15.21 17.09 8.30
C THR A 202 16.46 16.41 8.84
N CYS A 203 17.59 16.45 8.12
CA CYS A 203 18.87 16.00 8.66
C CYS A 203 19.34 16.91 9.80
N PHE A 204 19.15 18.23 9.66
CA PHE A 204 19.48 19.19 10.70
C PHE A 204 18.59 19.00 11.94
N ASP A 205 17.28 18.87 11.74
CA ASP A 205 16.32 18.62 12.83
C ASP A 205 16.65 17.30 13.56
N LEU A 206 17.11 16.27 12.83
CA LEU A 206 17.56 15.01 13.41
C LEU A 206 18.77 15.21 14.31
N GLU A 207 19.79 15.94 13.85
CA GLU A 207 20.99 16.26 14.63
C GLU A 207 20.62 17.09 15.87
N GLU A 208 19.66 18.02 15.76
CA GLU A 208 19.14 18.79 16.89
C GLU A 208 18.43 17.88 17.91
N GLN A 209 17.57 16.95 17.48
CA GLN A 209 16.97 15.95 18.37
C GLN A 209 18.04 15.08 19.04
N MET A 210 19.07 14.68 18.31
CA MET A 210 20.17 13.89 18.84
C MET A 210 20.94 14.67 19.92
N ASN A 211 21.25 15.95 19.69
CA ASN A 211 21.96 16.77 20.67
C ASN A 211 21.09 17.04 21.89
N ARG A 212 19.80 17.30 21.71
CA ARG A 212 18.84 17.41 22.81
C ARG A 212 18.82 16.17 23.70
N LEU A 213 18.91 14.97 23.10
CA LEU A 213 18.97 13.73 23.86
C LEU A 213 20.29 13.54 24.62
N LYS A 214 21.42 13.94 24.03
CA LYS A 214 22.73 13.94 24.71
C LYS A 214 22.76 14.93 25.87
N ASP A 215 22.28 16.15 25.67
CA ASP A 215 22.22 17.16 26.73
C ASP A 215 21.36 16.67 27.89
N TYR A 216 20.23 16.01 27.59
CA TYR A 216 19.39 15.39 28.60
C TYR A 216 20.10 14.24 29.33
N GLU A 217 20.81 13.37 28.60
CA GLU A 217 21.62 12.30 29.20
C GLU A 217 22.68 12.86 30.14
N ASP A 218 23.41 13.90 29.72
CA ASP A 218 24.41 14.60 30.54
C ASP A 218 23.79 15.17 31.82
N ASP A 219 22.59 15.75 31.75
CA ASP A 219 21.86 16.25 32.92
C ASP A 219 21.37 15.11 33.84
N GLN A 220 20.98 13.96 33.29
CA GLN A 220 20.64 12.77 34.09
C GLN A 220 21.87 12.20 34.80
N LEU A 221 23.02 12.16 34.14
CA LEU A 221 24.29 11.74 34.74
C LEU A 221 24.71 12.70 35.86
N ARG A 222 24.54 14.02 35.67
CA ARG A 222 24.78 15.02 36.73
C ARG A 222 23.86 14.84 37.93
N SER A 223 22.61 14.43 37.71
CA SER A 223 21.67 14.13 38.80
C SER A 223 21.92 12.78 39.48
N GLY A 224 22.90 11.99 39.01
CA GLY A 224 23.34 10.73 39.60
C GLY A 224 22.61 9.48 39.08
N ILE A 225 21.82 9.61 38.01
CA ILE A 225 21.12 8.49 37.37
C ILE A 225 22.04 7.92 36.27
N ASN A 226 22.81 6.88 36.63
CA ASN A 226 23.74 6.24 35.70
C ASN A 226 23.06 5.24 34.75
N ASN A 227 21.92 4.66 35.18
CA ASN A 227 21.17 3.69 34.39
C ASN A 227 19.80 4.27 34.03
N PRO A 228 19.50 4.46 32.74
CA PRO A 228 18.21 4.95 32.30
C PRO A 228 17.10 3.95 32.66
N PRO A 229 15.91 4.43 33.07
CA PRO A 229 14.74 3.59 33.29
C PRO A 229 14.36 2.79 32.03
N SER A 230 13.89 1.56 32.20
CA SER A 230 13.54 0.67 31.08
C SER A 230 12.44 1.21 30.18
N ASP A 231 11.56 2.07 30.70
CA ASP A 231 10.47 2.71 29.94
C ASP A 231 10.92 3.91 29.09
N SER A 232 12.18 4.37 29.23
CA SER A 232 12.70 5.52 28.48
C SER A 232 13.02 5.21 27.01
N LYS A 233 13.12 3.93 26.66
CA LYS A 233 13.44 3.48 25.30
C LYS A 233 12.17 3.16 24.51
N LEU A 234 12.09 3.66 23.28
CA LEU A 234 10.97 3.42 22.38
C LEU A 234 10.95 1.96 21.86
N ASP A 235 9.79 1.30 21.90
CA ASP A 235 9.57 0.03 21.21
C ASP A 235 9.14 0.27 19.76
N LEU A 236 9.87 -0.32 18.82
CA LEU A 236 9.73 -0.09 17.38
C LEU A 236 9.34 -1.37 16.62
N LYS A 237 9.05 -2.47 17.30
CA LYS A 237 8.76 -3.77 16.67
C LYS A 237 7.52 -3.75 15.77
N SER A 238 6.53 -2.91 16.08
CA SER A 238 5.27 -2.80 15.35
C SER A 238 5.33 -1.89 14.11
N SER A 239 6.46 -1.23 13.86
CA SER A 239 6.58 -0.24 12.78
C SER A 239 7.85 -0.44 11.95
N GLU A 240 7.80 -0.09 10.67
CA GLU A 240 8.92 -0.13 9.73
C GLU A 240 9.32 1.28 9.29
N TRP A 241 10.57 1.44 8.85
CA TRP A 241 11.01 2.69 8.24
C TRP A 241 10.34 2.90 6.88
N MET A 242 9.98 4.15 6.58
CA MET A 242 9.47 4.52 5.26
C MET A 242 10.45 4.17 4.14
N SER A 243 9.93 3.70 3.01
CA SER A 243 10.75 3.38 1.84
C SER A 243 11.30 4.65 1.14
N SER A 244 12.35 4.47 0.33
CA SER A 244 12.95 5.58 -0.43
C SER A 244 11.95 6.31 -1.35
N SER A 245 11.01 5.58 -1.98
CA SER A 245 9.97 6.20 -2.82
C SER A 245 9.01 7.08 -2.02
N GLU A 246 8.70 6.68 -0.79
CA GLU A 246 7.76 7.39 0.05
C GLU A 246 8.42 8.62 0.69
N MET A 247 9.69 8.52 1.08
CA MET A 247 10.46 9.69 1.50
C MET A 247 10.62 10.70 0.36
N LYS A 248 10.82 10.25 -0.89
CA LYS A 248 10.80 11.14 -2.07
C LYS A 248 9.48 11.87 -2.22
N ALA A 249 8.37 11.17 -2.01
CA ALA A 249 7.03 11.77 -2.07
C ALA A 249 6.79 12.75 -0.92
N MET A 250 7.27 12.45 0.29
CA MET A 250 7.17 13.34 1.45
C MET A 250 7.98 14.64 1.22
N PHE A 251 9.21 14.54 0.75
CA PHE A 251 10.07 15.71 0.54
C PHE A 251 9.77 16.47 -0.76
N LEU A 252 9.10 15.83 -1.71
CA LEU A 252 8.94 16.29 -3.10
C LEU A 252 10.30 16.56 -3.78
N GLU A 253 11.32 15.78 -3.41
CA GLU A 253 12.70 15.93 -3.85
C GLU A 253 13.27 14.62 -4.41
N LYS A 254 14.23 14.74 -5.34
CA LYS A 254 14.99 13.59 -5.81
C LYS A 254 15.96 13.14 -4.72
N LEU A 255 15.76 11.93 -4.20
CA LEU A 255 16.65 11.30 -3.22
C LEU A 255 17.50 10.21 -3.86
N GLU A 256 18.82 10.30 -3.66
CA GLU A 256 19.76 9.24 -4.03
C GLU A 256 19.72 8.12 -2.99
N VAL A 257 19.97 6.89 -3.43
CA VAL A 257 19.94 5.71 -2.55
C VAL A 257 20.97 5.84 -1.42
N SER A 258 22.19 6.31 -1.71
CA SER A 258 23.25 6.49 -0.72
C SER A 258 22.88 7.49 0.39
N LYS A 259 22.13 8.55 0.06
CA LYS A 259 21.68 9.54 1.05
C LYS A 259 20.53 9.01 1.89
N TYR A 260 19.65 8.22 1.29
CA TYR A 260 18.61 7.50 2.02
C TYR A 260 19.23 6.53 3.02
N GLU A 261 20.21 5.72 2.60
CA GLU A 261 20.93 4.79 3.49
C GLU A 261 21.60 5.53 4.66
N ALA A 262 22.34 6.61 4.38
CA ALA A 262 22.96 7.42 5.42
C ALA A 262 21.92 8.02 6.40
N PHE A 263 20.77 8.44 5.89
CA PHE A 263 19.69 8.98 6.70
C PHE A 263 19.03 7.92 7.60
N ILE A 264 18.82 6.71 7.09
CA ILE A 264 18.32 5.59 7.91
C ILE A 264 19.31 5.23 9.01
N VAL A 265 20.62 5.19 8.73
CA VAL A 265 21.65 4.97 9.76
C VAL A 265 21.58 6.04 10.86
N ALA A 266 21.37 7.30 10.49
CA ALA A 266 21.22 8.39 11.45
C ALA A 266 19.93 8.25 12.30
N LEU A 267 18.82 7.85 11.69
CA LEU A 267 17.55 7.60 12.38
C LEU A 267 17.62 6.38 13.30
N GLU A 268 18.31 5.31 12.90
CA GLU A 268 18.57 4.14 13.73
C GLU A 268 19.44 4.50 14.92
N ARG A 269 20.44 5.36 14.73
CA ARG A 269 21.24 5.91 15.83
C ARG A 269 20.35 6.65 16.83
N LEU A 270 19.43 7.49 16.36
CA LEU A 270 18.48 8.22 17.21
C LEU A 270 17.56 7.26 17.99
N ALA A 271 17.03 6.24 17.30
CA ALA A 271 16.18 5.21 17.91
C ALA A 271 16.92 4.34 18.93
N SER A 272 18.21 4.09 18.72
CA SER A 272 19.05 3.28 19.60
C SER A 272 19.37 3.97 20.93
N HIS A 273 19.23 5.30 20.99
CA HIS A 273 19.52 6.11 22.17
C HIS A 273 18.67 5.65 23.38
N PRO A 274 19.22 5.65 24.62
CA PRO A 274 18.47 5.16 25.79
C PRO A 274 17.18 5.93 26.08
N TYR A 275 17.19 7.25 25.83
CA TYR A 275 16.05 8.16 26.05
C TYR A 275 15.22 8.43 24.78
N SER A 276 15.20 7.51 23.82
CA SER A 276 14.57 7.75 22.50
C SER A 276 13.07 8.07 22.54
N LYS A 277 12.37 7.73 23.64
CA LYS A 277 10.94 8.06 23.84
C LYS A 277 10.63 9.55 23.83
N LEU A 278 11.56 10.41 24.26
CA LEU A 278 11.38 11.88 24.21
C LEU A 278 11.24 12.42 22.79
N CYS A 279 11.83 11.72 21.81
CA CYS A 279 11.80 12.08 20.39
C CYS A 279 10.85 11.18 19.59
N GLN A 280 9.90 10.51 20.26
CA GLN A 280 8.95 9.59 19.62
C GLN A 280 8.20 10.27 18.48
N ASP A 281 7.70 11.50 18.67
CA ASP A 281 6.95 12.23 17.66
C ASP A 281 7.75 12.46 16.38
N PHE A 282 9.06 12.67 16.51
CA PHE A 282 9.95 12.84 15.36
C PHE A 282 10.20 11.51 14.65
N ILE A 283 10.49 10.44 15.40
CA ILE A 283 10.75 9.11 14.84
C ILE A 283 9.49 8.57 14.12
N MET A 284 8.32 8.74 14.73
CA MET A 284 7.06 8.23 14.19
C MET A 284 6.65 8.89 12.88
N LYS A 285 7.08 10.13 12.60
CA LYS A 285 6.88 10.77 11.28
C LYS A 285 7.50 9.98 10.13
N PHE A 286 8.60 9.26 10.38
CA PHE A 286 9.32 8.47 9.39
C PHE A 286 9.06 6.96 9.51
N ARG A 287 8.10 6.56 10.35
CA ARG A 287 7.71 5.17 10.56
C ARG A 287 6.34 4.91 9.96
N LYS A 288 6.12 3.66 9.58
CA LYS A 288 4.84 3.14 9.13
C LYS A 288 4.47 1.94 9.98
N GLU A 289 3.21 1.86 10.38
CA GLU A 289 2.72 0.68 11.07
C GLU A 289 2.79 -0.54 10.16
N ILE A 290 3.45 -1.58 10.64
CA ILE A 290 3.45 -2.87 9.97
C ILE A 290 2.07 -3.45 10.21
N LYS A 291 1.27 -3.56 9.15
CA LYS A 291 0.06 -4.40 9.17
C LYS A 291 0.53 -5.85 9.20
N SER A 292 0.98 -6.34 10.36
CA SER A 292 1.29 -7.75 10.52
C SER A 292 -0.03 -8.49 10.38
N ALA A 293 -0.22 -9.13 9.23
CA ALA A 293 -1.21 -10.17 9.07
C ALA A 293 -0.72 -11.36 9.90
N ILE A 294 -0.82 -11.26 11.22
CA ILE A 294 -0.99 -12.45 12.02
C ILE A 294 -2.34 -12.97 11.52
N GLU A 295 -2.30 -13.96 10.63
CA GLU A 295 -3.46 -14.77 10.32
C GLU A 295 -3.80 -15.51 11.62
N ILE A 296 -4.45 -14.80 12.55
CA ILE A 296 -5.21 -15.45 13.61
C ILE A 296 -6.29 -16.18 12.85
N MET A 297 -6.05 -17.47 12.59
CA MET A 297 -7.01 -18.29 11.90
C MET A 297 -8.22 -18.41 12.83
N GLU A 298 -9.26 -17.62 12.57
CA GLU A 298 -10.50 -17.69 13.34
C GLU A 298 -11.04 -19.12 13.27
N ILE A 299 -11.13 -19.75 14.44
CA ILE A 299 -11.64 -21.12 14.60
C ILE A 299 -13.17 -21.02 14.59
N PRO A 300 -13.86 -21.59 13.59
CA PRO A 300 -15.31 -21.51 13.52
C PRO A 300 -15.90 -22.35 14.67
N PRO A 301 -17.00 -21.88 15.29
CA PRO A 301 -17.67 -22.62 16.34
C PRO A 301 -18.28 -23.91 15.77
N LEU A 302 -18.33 -24.96 16.59
CA LEU A 302 -18.96 -26.23 16.23
C LEU A 302 -20.48 -26.06 16.03
N MET A 303 -21.02 -26.71 15.00
CA MET A 303 -22.46 -26.82 14.79
C MET A 303 -23.00 -28.07 15.50
N PHE A 304 -24.29 -28.12 15.79
CA PHE A 304 -24.93 -29.28 16.43
C PHE A 304 -26.06 -29.83 15.55
N ASP A 305 -26.11 -31.14 15.40
CA ASP A 305 -27.16 -31.83 14.62
C ASP A 305 -28.46 -31.93 15.44
N GLN A 306 -29.54 -32.43 14.84
CA GLN A 306 -30.81 -32.69 15.53
C GLN A 306 -30.64 -33.65 16.73
N ASP A 307 -29.68 -34.57 16.62
CA ASP A 307 -29.30 -35.51 17.69
C ASP A 307 -28.36 -34.89 18.75
N GLY A 308 -28.07 -33.59 18.68
CA GLY A 308 -27.17 -32.88 19.58
C GLY A 308 -25.69 -33.23 19.38
N ARG A 309 -25.32 -33.93 18.30
CA ARG A 309 -23.91 -34.28 18.02
C ARG A 309 -23.18 -33.08 17.42
N PRO A 310 -21.98 -32.73 17.93
CA PRO A 310 -21.20 -31.64 17.36
C PRO A 310 -20.66 -32.06 15.98
N TYR A 311 -20.79 -31.20 14.98
CA TYR A 311 -20.24 -31.42 13.65
C TYR A 311 -19.65 -30.14 13.06
N MET A 312 -18.74 -30.30 12.10
CA MET A 312 -18.13 -29.22 11.35
C MET A 312 -18.05 -29.59 9.87
N ASN A 313 -18.40 -28.63 9.02
CA ASN A 313 -18.33 -28.78 7.57
C ASN A 313 -17.15 -27.97 7.04
N ALA A 314 -16.36 -28.58 6.16
CA ALA A 314 -15.22 -27.91 5.54
C ALA A 314 -15.10 -28.27 4.06
N ILE A 315 -14.52 -27.34 3.30
CA ILE A 315 -14.28 -27.49 1.87
C ILE A 315 -12.77 -27.49 1.65
N GLY A 316 -12.26 -28.54 1.01
CA GLY A 316 -10.88 -28.66 0.60
C GLY A 316 -10.75 -28.69 -0.92
N ARG A 317 -9.65 -28.16 -1.44
CA ARG A 317 -9.37 -28.16 -2.88
C ARG A 317 -7.95 -28.67 -3.14
N ARG A 318 -7.79 -29.48 -4.19
CA ARG A 318 -6.47 -29.88 -4.68
C ARG A 318 -6.56 -30.16 -6.18
N LYS A 319 -5.73 -29.47 -6.96
CA LYS A 319 -5.81 -29.50 -8.43
C LYS A 319 -7.23 -29.16 -8.89
N LEU A 320 -7.92 -30.11 -9.54
CA LEU A 320 -9.29 -29.96 -10.02
C LEU A 320 -10.33 -30.59 -9.08
N CYS A 321 -9.91 -31.22 -7.99
CA CYS A 321 -10.83 -31.85 -7.04
C CYS A 321 -11.23 -30.89 -5.93
N VAL A 322 -12.52 -30.88 -5.61
CA VAL A 322 -13.11 -30.23 -4.44
C VAL A 322 -13.68 -31.33 -3.55
N ALA A 323 -13.38 -31.28 -2.26
CA ALA A 323 -13.88 -32.21 -1.27
C ALA A 323 -14.69 -31.45 -0.22
N ASN A 324 -15.97 -31.80 -0.10
CA ASN A 324 -16.81 -31.37 1.00
C ASN A 324 -16.76 -32.46 2.07
N VAL A 325 -16.31 -32.11 3.26
CA VAL A 325 -16.17 -33.05 4.37
C VAL A 325 -16.99 -32.55 5.55
N THR A 326 -17.80 -33.44 6.10
CA THR A 326 -18.51 -33.26 7.35
C THR A 326 -17.87 -34.17 8.38
N VAL A 327 -17.35 -33.57 9.45
CA VAL A 327 -16.76 -34.29 10.59
C VAL A 327 -17.75 -34.23 11.74
N ARG A 328 -18.18 -35.38 12.23
CA ARG A 328 -19.07 -35.53 13.38
C ARG A 328 -18.25 -36.01 14.58
N GLY A 329 -18.39 -35.34 15.73
CA GLY A 329 -17.79 -35.74 16.99
C GLY A 329 -18.55 -36.86 17.68
N ASN A 330 -17.91 -37.49 18.67
CA ASN A 330 -18.43 -38.63 19.43
C ASN A 330 -18.85 -39.80 18.54
N GLY A 331 -18.03 -40.08 17.52
CA GLY A 331 -18.23 -41.14 16.54
C GLY A 331 -17.47 -42.42 16.87
N THR A 332 -17.66 -43.45 16.04
CA THR A 332 -16.98 -44.75 16.13
C THR A 332 -15.71 -44.81 15.27
N GLY A 333 -15.42 -43.78 14.48
CA GLY A 333 -14.28 -43.76 13.56
C GLY A 333 -14.67 -44.16 12.14
N LYS A 334 -15.96 -44.12 11.78
CA LYS A 334 -16.43 -44.51 10.44
C LYS A 334 -16.00 -43.47 9.41
N VAL A 335 -15.43 -43.92 8.29
CA VAL A 335 -14.97 -43.05 7.21
C VAL A 335 -15.73 -43.37 5.93
N ASP A 336 -16.74 -42.56 5.63
CA ASP A 336 -17.56 -42.69 4.43
C ASP A 336 -17.07 -41.69 3.35
N ILE A 337 -16.55 -42.20 2.24
CA ILE A 337 -16.11 -41.44 1.06
C ILE A 337 -17.03 -41.76 -0.10
N ASN A 338 -17.84 -40.79 -0.53
CA ASN A 338 -18.84 -40.95 -1.60
C ASN A 338 -19.81 -42.13 -1.37
N GLY A 339 -20.12 -42.44 -0.11
CA GLY A 339 -20.98 -43.57 0.28
C GLY A 339 -20.28 -44.93 0.29
N GLN A 340 -18.95 -44.97 0.11
CA GLN A 340 -18.12 -46.16 0.26
C GLN A 340 -17.16 -45.99 1.45
N ASP A 341 -16.68 -47.08 2.04
CA ASP A 341 -15.70 -47.03 3.13
C ASP A 341 -14.33 -46.52 2.63
N ILE A 342 -13.34 -46.40 3.52
CA ILE A 342 -11.95 -46.01 3.21
C ILE A 342 -11.29 -46.88 2.12
N LEU A 343 -11.84 -48.07 1.86
CA LEU A 343 -11.48 -48.95 0.75
C LEU A 343 -11.78 -48.35 -0.63
N TYR A 344 -12.51 -47.22 -0.70
CA TYR A 344 -12.69 -46.42 -1.91
C TYR A 344 -11.36 -46.12 -2.64
N PHE A 345 -10.29 -45.90 -1.87
CA PHE A 345 -8.95 -45.76 -2.42
C PHE A 345 -8.26 -47.11 -2.47
N ASP A 346 -7.88 -47.59 -3.67
CA ASP A 346 -7.12 -48.82 -3.82
C ASP A 346 -5.70 -48.70 -3.25
N PHE A 347 -5.07 -47.54 -3.45
CA PHE A 347 -3.69 -47.30 -3.04
C PHE A 347 -3.57 -46.94 -1.55
N ILE A 348 -2.61 -47.58 -0.88
CA ILE A 348 -2.30 -47.33 0.54
C ILE A 348 -1.91 -45.86 0.78
N GLN A 349 -1.15 -45.27 -0.15
CA GLN A 349 -0.72 -43.86 -0.05
C GLN A 349 -1.91 -42.91 0.09
N ASP A 350 -2.99 -43.15 -0.65
CA ASP A 350 -4.18 -42.30 -0.62
C ASP A 350 -4.92 -42.44 0.72
N ARG A 351 -4.99 -43.66 1.27
CA ARG A 351 -5.55 -43.91 2.61
C ARG A 351 -4.73 -43.24 3.69
N GLU A 352 -3.40 -43.28 3.61
CA GLU A 352 -2.50 -42.61 4.54
C GLU A 352 -2.71 -41.10 4.54
N GLN A 353 -2.92 -40.48 3.38
CA GLN A 353 -3.21 -39.04 3.29
C GLN A 353 -4.48 -38.66 4.06
N VAL A 354 -5.56 -39.44 3.93
CA VAL A 354 -6.82 -39.21 4.65
C VAL A 354 -6.65 -39.41 6.16
N MET A 355 -5.84 -40.39 6.57
CA MET A 355 -5.61 -40.71 7.98
C MET A 355 -4.64 -39.77 8.69
N THR A 356 -3.77 -39.07 7.95
CA THR A 356 -2.70 -38.22 8.53
C THR A 356 -3.23 -37.16 9.50
N PRO A 357 -4.28 -36.37 9.18
CA PRO A 357 -4.83 -35.37 10.10
C PRO A 357 -5.39 -36.00 11.39
N LEU A 358 -6.07 -37.15 11.28
CA LEU A 358 -6.67 -37.85 12.42
C LEU A 358 -5.61 -38.40 13.37
N LYS A 359 -4.54 -38.96 12.81
CA LYS A 359 -3.38 -39.43 13.58
C LYS A 359 -2.70 -38.26 14.30
N PHE A 360 -2.49 -37.15 13.60
CA PHE A 360 -1.83 -35.97 14.16
C PHE A 360 -2.60 -35.34 15.32
N CYS A 361 -3.92 -35.24 15.19
CA CYS A 361 -4.79 -34.67 16.24
C CYS A 361 -5.12 -35.66 17.37
N GLY A 362 -4.73 -36.94 17.29
CA GLY A 362 -5.12 -37.96 18.26
C GLY A 362 -6.64 -38.24 18.31
N LEU A 363 -7.32 -38.01 17.18
CA LEU A 363 -8.77 -38.15 17.00
C LEU A 363 -9.17 -39.40 16.19
N MET A 364 -8.21 -40.27 15.89
CA MET A 364 -8.48 -41.55 15.23
C MET A 364 -9.42 -42.40 16.10
N GLY A 365 -10.54 -42.86 15.52
CA GLY A 365 -11.54 -43.66 16.23
C GLY A 365 -12.53 -42.86 17.10
N LYS A 366 -12.45 -41.53 17.14
CA LYS A 366 -13.34 -40.66 17.94
C LYS A 366 -14.32 -39.83 17.11
N VAL A 367 -14.05 -39.68 15.82
CA VAL A 367 -14.84 -38.85 14.90
C VAL A 367 -15.31 -39.70 13.73
N ASP A 368 -16.53 -39.44 13.28
CA ASP A 368 -17.07 -40.00 12.05
C ASP A 368 -16.94 -38.98 10.93
N ILE A 369 -16.61 -39.47 9.74
CA ILE A 369 -16.29 -38.64 8.57
C ILE A 369 -17.23 -39.02 7.45
N GLU A 370 -17.95 -38.05 6.91
CA GLU A 370 -18.64 -38.19 5.64
C GLU A 370 -18.02 -37.21 4.65
N CYS A 371 -17.61 -37.71 3.49
CA CYS A 371 -16.99 -36.92 2.44
C CYS A 371 -17.69 -37.11 1.11
N ARG A 372 -17.88 -36.00 0.40
CA ARG A 372 -18.29 -35.96 -1.01
C ARG A 372 -17.25 -35.22 -1.84
N THR A 373 -16.74 -35.86 -2.88
CA THR A 373 -15.77 -35.27 -3.80
C THR A 373 -16.42 -34.92 -5.14
N THR A 374 -16.19 -33.70 -5.61
CA THR A 374 -16.67 -33.18 -6.91
C THR A 374 -15.52 -32.59 -7.72
N HIS A 375 -15.75 -32.32 -9.00
CA HIS A 375 -14.82 -31.58 -9.86
C HIS A 375 -15.05 -30.07 -9.73
N LEU A 376 -13.98 -29.28 -9.80
CA LEU A 376 -13.99 -27.83 -9.61
C LEU A 376 -14.91 -27.08 -10.58
N GLU A 377 -14.97 -27.53 -11.82
CA GLU A 377 -15.82 -26.91 -12.85
C GLU A 377 -17.32 -27.07 -12.54
N TYR A 378 -17.73 -28.13 -11.83
CA TYR A 378 -19.13 -28.33 -11.42
C TYR A 378 -19.58 -27.45 -10.24
N THR A 379 -18.68 -26.65 -9.64
CA THR A 379 -19.02 -25.75 -8.52
C THR A 379 -19.36 -24.33 -8.99
N ARG A 380 -19.12 -24.00 -10.26
CA ARG A 380 -19.42 -22.70 -10.85
C ARG A 380 -20.78 -22.79 -11.55
N GLU A 381 -21.81 -22.35 -10.85
CA GLU A 381 -23.15 -22.02 -11.38
C GLU A 381 -23.92 -23.18 -12.06
N TYR A 382 -24.86 -23.78 -11.34
CA TYR A 382 -25.96 -24.55 -11.94
C TYR A 382 -27.29 -23.91 -11.58
N SER A 383 -28.05 -23.52 -12.61
CA SER A 383 -29.49 -23.35 -12.54
C SER A 383 -30.17 -24.73 -12.46
N GLU A 384 -31.33 -24.79 -11.81
CA GLU A 384 -32.11 -26.02 -11.58
C GLU A 384 -32.46 -26.78 -12.89
N ASP A 385 -32.43 -26.11 -14.04
CA ASP A 385 -32.83 -26.63 -15.35
C ASP A 385 -31.71 -27.34 -16.15
N SER A 386 -30.50 -27.47 -15.60
CA SER A 386 -29.41 -28.13 -16.33
C SER A 386 -29.50 -29.66 -16.24
N PRO A 387 -29.28 -30.41 -17.34
CA PRO A 387 -29.37 -31.87 -17.33
C PRO A 387 -28.35 -32.50 -16.38
N PRO A 388 -28.68 -33.64 -15.74
CA PRO A 388 -27.74 -34.36 -14.87
C PRO A 388 -26.53 -34.85 -15.67
N PHE A 389 -25.32 -34.62 -15.14
CA PHE A 389 -24.09 -34.90 -15.86
C PHE A 389 -23.85 -36.40 -16.10
N PRO A 390 -23.40 -36.78 -17.31
CA PRO A 390 -23.10 -38.18 -17.65
C PRO A 390 -21.72 -38.67 -17.18
N HIS A 391 -20.91 -37.84 -16.50
CA HIS A 391 -19.53 -38.19 -16.12
C HIS A 391 -19.38 -38.40 -14.60
N HIS A 392 -19.12 -39.65 -14.21
CA HIS A 392 -18.95 -40.04 -12.81
C HIS A 392 -17.66 -39.47 -12.20
N VAL A 393 -17.67 -39.24 -10.88
CA VAL A 393 -16.54 -38.81 -9.99
C VAL A 393 -15.22 -39.59 -10.20
N ARG A 394 -15.26 -40.72 -10.94
CA ARG A 394 -14.13 -41.59 -11.31
C ARG A 394 -13.13 -40.98 -12.30
N GLU A 395 -13.43 -39.86 -12.96
CA GLU A 395 -12.47 -39.20 -13.88
C GLU A 395 -11.43 -38.31 -13.16
N LEU A 396 -11.57 -38.12 -11.84
CA LEU A 396 -10.61 -37.41 -11.00
C LEU A 396 -9.49 -38.34 -10.53
N GLY A 397 -8.24 -37.83 -10.50
CA GLY A 397 -7.11 -38.62 -9.99
C GLY A 397 -7.21 -38.89 -8.49
N THR A 398 -7.04 -40.13 -8.06
CA THR A 398 -7.19 -40.57 -6.65
C THR A 398 -6.33 -39.76 -5.68
N SER A 399 -5.06 -39.51 -6.03
CA SER A 399 -4.14 -38.66 -5.25
C SER A 399 -4.55 -37.19 -5.14
N SER A 400 -5.35 -36.70 -6.08
CA SER A 400 -5.93 -35.36 -5.97
C SER A 400 -7.13 -35.34 -5.03
N GLN A 401 -7.95 -36.39 -5.06
CA GLN A 401 -9.08 -36.57 -4.13
C GLN A 401 -8.57 -36.73 -2.70
N SER A 402 -7.69 -37.70 -2.44
CA SER A 402 -7.15 -37.97 -1.09
C SER A 402 -6.52 -36.73 -0.46
N GLY A 403 -5.75 -35.96 -1.23
CA GLY A 403 -5.15 -34.72 -0.74
C GLY A 403 -6.16 -33.56 -0.55
N ALA A 404 -7.24 -33.49 -1.33
CA ALA A 404 -8.32 -32.52 -1.09
C ALA A 404 -9.10 -32.86 0.19
N ILE A 405 -9.40 -34.14 0.40
CA ILE A 405 -10.03 -34.67 1.62
C ILE A 405 -9.16 -34.38 2.84
N ARG A 406 -7.85 -34.65 2.75
CA ARG A 406 -6.88 -34.35 3.83
C ARG A 406 -6.94 -32.90 4.26
N TYR A 407 -6.97 -31.97 3.30
CA TYR A 407 -7.01 -30.54 3.59
C TYR A 407 -8.38 -30.14 4.19
N ALA A 408 -9.49 -30.62 3.62
CA ALA A 408 -10.84 -30.39 4.16
C ALA A 408 -10.96 -30.92 5.61
N LEU A 409 -10.50 -32.15 5.87
CA LEU A 409 -10.45 -32.74 7.21
C LEU A 409 -9.65 -31.88 8.17
N SER A 410 -8.46 -31.43 7.76
CA SER A 410 -7.61 -30.59 8.61
C SER A 410 -8.31 -29.27 8.98
N ILE A 411 -9.04 -28.66 8.03
CA ILE A 411 -9.85 -27.45 8.31
C ILE A 411 -11.02 -27.76 9.24
N ALA A 412 -11.69 -28.91 9.11
CA ALA A 412 -12.81 -29.26 9.99
C ALA A 412 -12.34 -29.60 11.41
N LEU A 413 -11.21 -30.31 11.53
CA LEU A 413 -10.66 -30.77 12.80
C LEU A 413 -10.21 -29.62 13.70
N ARG A 414 -9.84 -28.46 13.16
CA ARG A 414 -9.40 -27.30 13.96
C ARG A 414 -10.39 -26.86 15.04
N SER A 415 -11.68 -27.12 14.84
CA SER A 415 -12.72 -26.77 15.81
C SER A 415 -12.90 -27.81 16.92
N PHE A 416 -12.27 -28.99 16.79
CA PHE A 416 -12.31 -30.07 17.77
C PHE A 416 -11.04 -30.17 18.64
N VAL A 417 -10.02 -29.36 18.36
CA VAL A 417 -8.72 -29.41 19.06
C VAL A 417 -8.32 -28.04 19.60
N ASP A 418 -7.39 -28.04 20.56
CA ASP A 418 -6.88 -26.83 21.21
C ASP A 418 -6.00 -25.97 20.29
N HIS A 419 -5.89 -24.68 20.59
CA HIS A 419 -5.14 -23.70 19.81
C HIS A 419 -3.66 -24.10 19.58
N ASP A 420 -2.98 -24.69 20.57
CA ASP A 420 -1.58 -25.14 20.40
C ASP A 420 -1.46 -26.22 19.33
N THR A 421 -2.41 -27.16 19.28
CA THR A 421 -2.40 -28.20 18.25
C THR A 421 -2.72 -27.66 16.86
N VAL A 422 -3.58 -26.64 16.75
CA VAL A 422 -3.89 -25.96 15.49
C VAL A 422 -2.64 -25.29 14.94
N GLU A 423 -1.83 -24.66 15.80
CA GLU A 423 -0.56 -24.06 15.39
C GLU A 423 0.44 -25.13 14.93
N LYS A 424 0.50 -26.28 15.61
CA LYS A 424 1.29 -27.43 15.14
C LYS A 424 0.80 -27.97 13.80
N MET A 425 -0.52 -28.03 13.56
CA MET A 425 -1.09 -28.41 12.26
C MET A 425 -0.70 -27.42 11.15
N ARG A 426 -0.65 -26.13 11.48
CA ARG A 426 -0.19 -25.05 10.59
C ARG A 426 1.28 -25.25 10.22
N LEU A 427 2.15 -25.47 11.20
CA LEU A 427 3.59 -25.70 11.01
C LEU A 427 3.88 -26.95 10.14
N VAL A 428 3.11 -28.02 10.32
CA VAL A 428 3.22 -29.26 9.51
C VAL A 428 2.63 -29.10 8.10
N GLY A 429 1.88 -28.01 7.84
CA GLY A 429 1.30 -27.71 6.53
C GLY A 429 0.00 -28.45 6.24
N LEU A 430 -0.70 -28.96 7.26
CA LEU A 430 -2.03 -29.56 7.12
C LEU A 430 -3.10 -28.52 6.81
N LEU A 431 -2.94 -27.30 7.32
CA LEU A 431 -3.83 -26.15 7.10
C LEU A 431 -3.41 -25.29 5.90
N SER A 432 -2.44 -25.73 5.09
CA SER A 432 -1.99 -25.03 3.88
C SER A 432 -2.54 -25.67 2.62
N ASN A 433 -3.25 -24.89 1.79
CA ASN A 433 -3.73 -25.35 0.49
C ASN A 433 -2.58 -25.51 -0.51
N ASP A 434 -2.50 -26.66 -1.20
CA ASP A 434 -1.49 -26.91 -2.24
C ASP A 434 -1.85 -26.14 -3.53
N ARG A 435 -1.16 -25.02 -3.76
CA ARG A 435 -1.35 -24.14 -4.93
C ARG A 435 -0.77 -24.71 -6.23
N ARG A 436 -0.12 -25.88 -6.22
CA ARG A 436 0.51 -26.46 -7.42
C ARG A 436 -0.54 -27.02 -8.38
N VAL A 437 -0.61 -26.44 -9.58
CA VAL A 437 -1.53 -26.84 -10.66
C VAL A 437 -0.75 -27.17 -11.93
N LYS A 438 -1.31 -28.02 -12.80
CA LYS A 438 -0.74 -28.33 -14.12
C LYS A 438 -0.56 -27.03 -14.91
N LEU A 439 0.67 -26.73 -15.31
CA LEU A 439 0.96 -25.56 -16.13
C LEU A 439 0.43 -25.75 -17.56
N ARG A 440 -0.02 -24.66 -18.19
CA ARG A 440 -0.45 -24.67 -19.59
C ARG A 440 0.72 -24.96 -20.54
N LYS A 441 0.43 -25.57 -21.69
CA LYS A 441 1.40 -25.69 -22.79
C LYS A 441 1.71 -24.30 -23.35
N ILE A 442 2.99 -24.06 -23.68
CA ILE A 442 3.42 -22.84 -24.36
C ILE A 442 3.54 -23.16 -25.85
N TRP A 443 2.99 -22.31 -26.71
CA TRP A 443 3.12 -22.48 -28.16
C TRP A 443 4.61 -22.36 -28.57
N GLY A 444 5.03 -23.12 -29.59
CA GLY A 444 6.45 -23.24 -29.95
C GLY A 444 7.29 -24.11 -29.01
N GLN A 445 6.67 -24.77 -28.02
CA GLN A 445 7.32 -25.73 -27.11
C GLN A 445 6.56 -27.06 -27.12
N GLU A 446 7.25 -28.16 -26.80
CA GLU A 446 6.63 -29.50 -26.76
C GLU A 446 5.63 -29.60 -25.60
N GLY A 447 5.98 -29.04 -24.43
CA GLY A 447 5.13 -28.99 -23.25
C GLY A 447 5.14 -27.63 -22.57
N ALA A 448 4.82 -27.60 -21.26
CA ALA A 448 4.87 -26.38 -20.46
C ALA A 448 6.31 -25.88 -20.22
N ARG A 449 7.28 -26.81 -20.17
CA ARG A 449 8.71 -26.52 -19.95
C ARG A 449 9.63 -27.20 -20.98
N ARG A 450 9.26 -28.40 -21.43
CA ARG A 450 10.03 -29.17 -22.42
C ARG A 450 10.04 -28.46 -23.76
N LYS A 451 11.22 -28.23 -24.31
CA LYS A 451 11.45 -27.66 -25.65
C LYS A 451 11.54 -28.79 -26.67
N TYR A 452 11.26 -28.48 -27.93
CA TYR A 452 11.58 -29.40 -29.01
C TYR A 452 13.09 -29.64 -29.11
N THR A 453 13.47 -30.76 -29.70
CA THR A 453 14.87 -31.09 -29.96
C THR A 453 15.53 -29.97 -30.76
N TRP A 454 16.52 -29.33 -30.16
CA TRP A 454 17.30 -28.28 -30.82
C TRP A 454 18.29 -28.92 -31.80
N LYS A 455 18.20 -28.55 -33.08
CA LYS A 455 19.17 -28.94 -34.12
C LYS A 455 20.14 -27.79 -34.35
N LYS A 456 21.42 -28.01 -34.06
CA LYS A 456 22.48 -26.99 -34.22
C LYS A 456 22.86 -26.74 -35.67
N ARG A 457 22.72 -27.76 -36.52
CA ARG A 457 23.14 -27.78 -37.93
C ARG A 457 21.94 -27.91 -38.82
#